data_AF-A0AA36JP80-F1
#
_entry.id   AF-A0AA36JP80-F1
#
_cell.length_a   1.000
_cell.length_b   1.000
_cell.length_c   1.000
_cell.angle_alpha   90.00
_cell.angle_beta   90.00
_cell.angle_gamma   90.00
#
_symmetry.space_group_name_H-M   'P 1'
#
loop_
_entity.id
_entity.type
_entity.pdbx_description
1 polymer ?
#
loop_
_entity_poly.entity_id
_entity_poly.type
_entity_poly.pdbx_seq_one_letter_code
_entity_poly.pdbx_strand_id
1 'polypeptide(L)'
;MGAAVSGLGAPLLLVLGLGSVGLWYARRRPVSVQFPDISVPEALYALAREQDRRKRAACARALTSIMDGEVQVLEELLDESKGKHPEFGGLLPDGRGVLAVVLDDFAADTEPNETEAFADLLLQCTAFDASWDETDEWNEFTLSAVHHLQELKAEERISRAEAGNSSSVRAKAATLRRRLAGERGCAAPKGPDPADVPMMLSMNTRVQCPVCMTMQPDLLRCPTCRNVGYCSAEHLQADAGRHKFWCSQDVKGPK
;
A
#
# COMPACT_ATOMS: atom_id res chain seq x y z
N MET A 1 -45.07 58.24 -52.84
CA MET A 1 -44.12 57.70 -53.84
C MET A 1 -42.77 57.53 -53.17
N GLY A 2 -42.25 56.28 -53.12
CA GLY A 2 -40.85 55.92 -52.85
C GLY A 2 -40.34 56.16 -51.42
N ALA A 3 -39.57 55.29 -50.78
CA ALA A 3 -39.10 53.96 -51.13
C ALA A 3 -38.74 53.25 -49.82
N ALA A 4 -39.10 51.98 -49.71
CA ALA A 4 -38.66 51.07 -48.66
C ALA A 4 -37.19 50.70 -48.89
N VAL A 5 -36.38 50.71 -47.83
CA VAL A 5 -35.05 50.07 -47.85
C VAL A 5 -34.95 49.10 -46.70
N SER A 6 -34.79 47.85 -47.11
CA SER A 6 -34.56 46.63 -46.37
C SER A 6 -33.26 46.67 -45.56
N GLY A 7 -33.26 45.97 -44.42
CA GLY A 7 -32.05 45.79 -43.60
C GLY A 7 -32.21 44.70 -42.55
N LEU A 8 -32.49 43.47 -42.98
CA LEU A 8 -32.40 42.27 -42.15
C LEU A 8 -30.91 41.90 -41.98
N GLY A 9 -30.32 42.34 -40.87
CA GLY A 9 -29.00 41.90 -40.41
C GLY A 9 -29.15 40.70 -39.46
N ALA A 10 -28.77 39.52 -39.92
CA ALA A 10 -28.72 38.29 -39.12
C ALA A 10 -27.53 38.30 -38.15
N PRO A 11 -27.68 37.89 -36.88
CA PRO A 11 -26.55 37.53 -36.04
C PRO A 11 -26.24 36.04 -36.25
N LEU A 12 -25.24 35.74 -37.08
CA LEU A 12 -24.74 34.37 -37.28
C LEU A 12 -23.26 34.32 -36.86
N LEU A 13 -22.97 34.38 -35.56
CA LEU A 13 -21.62 34.26 -35.02
C LEU A 13 -21.67 33.98 -33.51
N LEU A 14 -21.89 32.72 -33.09
CA LEU A 14 -21.48 32.21 -31.75
C LEU A 14 -21.88 30.72 -31.50
N VAL A 15 -21.46 29.76 -32.34
CA VAL A 15 -21.63 28.32 -32.01
C VAL A 15 -20.39 27.46 -32.33
N LEU A 16 -19.17 28.01 -32.26
CA LEU A 16 -17.94 27.25 -32.53
C LEU A 16 -16.91 27.24 -31.37
N GLY A 17 -17.30 27.68 -30.17
CA GLY A 17 -16.39 27.75 -29.01
C GLY A 17 -16.53 26.65 -27.95
N LEU A 18 -17.65 25.90 -27.94
CA LEU A 18 -17.96 24.95 -26.86
C LEU A 18 -17.54 23.49 -27.16
N GLY A 19 -17.26 23.14 -28.42
CA GLY A 19 -16.89 21.78 -28.80
C GLY A 19 -15.45 21.39 -28.43
N SER A 20 -14.54 22.35 -28.37
CA SER A 20 -13.10 22.11 -28.11
C SER A 20 -12.78 21.92 -26.62
N VAL A 21 -13.55 22.52 -25.71
CA VAL A 21 -13.35 22.35 -24.25
C VAL A 21 -13.80 20.96 -23.79
N GLY A 22 -14.91 20.44 -24.34
CA GLY A 22 -15.41 19.09 -24.01
C GLY A 22 -14.46 17.97 -24.47
N LEU A 23 -13.86 18.09 -25.66
CA LEU A 23 -12.87 17.15 -26.18
C LEU A 23 -11.54 17.19 -25.41
N TRP A 24 -11.16 18.36 -24.87
CA TRP A 24 -9.96 18.49 -24.05
C TRP A 24 -10.14 17.87 -22.66
N TYR A 25 -11.32 18.00 -22.04
CA TYR A 25 -11.63 17.34 -20.77
C TYR A 25 -11.82 15.82 -20.90
N ALA A 26 -12.44 15.34 -21.99
CA ALA A 26 -12.63 13.91 -22.21
C ALA A 26 -11.30 13.15 -22.43
N ARG A 27 -10.29 13.81 -23.01
CA ARG A 27 -8.95 13.22 -23.21
C ARG A 27 -8.07 13.17 -21.97
N ARG A 28 -8.49 13.78 -20.85
CA ARG A 28 -7.75 13.80 -19.58
C ARG A 28 -8.43 13.00 -18.47
N ARG A 29 -9.33 12.06 -18.80
CA ARG A 29 -9.69 11.06 -17.79
C ARG A 29 -8.42 10.27 -17.48
N PRO A 30 -7.90 10.32 -16.24
CA PRO A 30 -6.77 9.50 -15.87
C PRO A 30 -7.18 8.05 -16.12
N VAL A 31 -6.40 7.33 -16.93
CA VAL A 31 -6.56 5.89 -17.05
C VAL A 31 -6.31 5.34 -15.65
N SER A 32 -7.33 4.75 -15.02
CA SER A 32 -7.15 4.10 -13.73
C SER A 32 -6.14 2.97 -13.94
N VAL A 33 -5.05 3.03 -13.17
CA VAL A 33 -4.01 2.00 -13.24
C VAL A 33 -4.58 0.80 -12.51
N GLN A 34 -4.97 -0.23 -13.26
CA GLN A 34 -5.37 -1.50 -12.66
C GLN A 34 -4.11 -2.21 -12.16
N PHE A 35 -4.02 -2.38 -10.85
CA PHE A 35 -2.98 -3.18 -10.23
C PHE A 35 -3.32 -4.68 -10.36
N PRO A 36 -2.37 -5.54 -10.76
CA PRO A 36 -2.59 -6.98 -10.77
C PRO A 36 -2.68 -7.53 -9.35
N ASP A 37 -3.31 -8.69 -9.16
CA ASP A 37 -3.42 -9.31 -7.84
C ASP A 37 -2.02 -9.58 -7.23
N ILE A 38 -1.96 -9.51 -5.90
CA ILE A 38 -0.72 -9.62 -5.13
C ILE A 38 -0.91 -10.63 -4.00
N SER A 39 0.14 -11.28 -3.50
CA SER A 39 0.10 -12.11 -2.30
C SER A 39 0.71 -11.38 -1.09
N VAL A 40 0.45 -11.85 0.13
CA VAL A 40 0.99 -11.21 1.35
C VAL A 40 2.52 -11.10 1.31
N PRO A 41 3.29 -12.18 1.00
CA PRO A 41 4.73 -12.07 0.85
C PRO A 41 5.14 -11.02 -0.18
N GLU A 42 4.49 -10.99 -1.35
CA GLU A 42 4.82 -10.02 -2.41
C GLU A 42 4.54 -8.58 -1.98
N ALA A 43 3.44 -8.34 -1.28
CA ALA A 43 3.09 -7.01 -0.76
C ALA A 43 4.13 -6.52 0.26
N LEU A 44 4.56 -7.37 1.18
CA LEU A 44 5.61 -7.05 2.16
C LEU A 44 6.96 -6.77 1.49
N TYR A 45 7.34 -7.59 0.50
CA TYR A 45 8.56 -7.37 -0.27
C TYR A 45 8.52 -6.05 -1.05
N ALA A 46 7.40 -5.77 -1.74
CA ALA A 46 7.22 -4.55 -2.49
C ALA A 46 7.20 -3.31 -1.56
N LEU A 47 6.54 -3.39 -0.40
CA LEU A 47 6.57 -2.32 0.61
C LEU A 47 8.00 -1.96 1.05
N ALA A 48 8.90 -2.93 1.18
CA ALA A 48 10.27 -2.63 1.56
C ALA A 48 11.15 -2.13 0.40
N ARG A 49 10.92 -2.62 -0.83
CA ARG A 49 11.94 -2.57 -1.91
C ARG A 49 11.52 -1.90 -3.21
N GLU A 50 10.22 -1.70 -3.43
CA GLU A 50 9.76 -0.96 -4.59
C GLU A 50 10.17 0.51 -4.45
N GLN A 51 10.62 1.14 -5.54
CA GLN A 51 11.01 2.55 -5.54
C GLN A 51 9.79 3.46 -5.75
N ASP A 52 8.82 2.98 -6.52
CA ASP A 52 7.56 3.69 -6.75
C ASP A 52 6.70 3.70 -5.48
N ARG A 53 6.63 4.87 -4.84
CA ARG A 53 5.82 5.11 -3.64
C ARG A 53 4.34 4.81 -3.86
N ARG A 54 3.79 5.05 -5.05
CA ARG A 54 2.39 4.76 -5.36
C ARG A 54 2.11 3.26 -5.27
N LYS A 55 3.03 2.43 -5.77
CA LYS A 55 2.93 0.98 -5.64
C LYS A 55 3.05 0.53 -4.19
N ARG A 56 3.95 1.13 -3.40
CA ARG A 56 4.05 0.86 -1.95
C ARG A 56 2.75 1.23 -1.23
N ALA A 57 2.16 2.39 -1.53
CA ALA A 57 0.87 2.79 -0.99
C ALA A 57 -0.26 1.82 -1.38
N ALA A 58 -0.26 1.32 -2.62
CA ALA A 58 -1.21 0.27 -3.05
C ALA A 58 -1.03 -1.04 -2.26
N CYS A 59 0.20 -1.46 -2.00
CA CYS A 59 0.50 -2.63 -1.16
C CYS A 59 0.04 -2.42 0.29
N ALA A 60 0.25 -1.23 0.86
CA ALA A 60 -0.20 -0.89 2.20
C ALA A 60 -1.73 -0.99 2.32
N ARG A 61 -2.47 -0.48 1.33
CA ARG A 61 -3.93 -0.61 1.27
C ARG A 61 -4.39 -2.06 1.16
N ALA A 62 -3.72 -2.83 0.30
CA ALA A 62 -4.03 -4.24 0.09
C ALA A 62 -3.88 -5.03 1.40
N LEU A 63 -2.75 -4.88 2.10
CA LEU A 63 -2.53 -5.51 3.40
C LEU A 63 -3.53 -5.03 4.46
N THR A 64 -3.80 -3.73 4.52
CA THR A 64 -4.79 -3.17 5.47
C THR A 64 -6.17 -3.79 5.26
N SER A 65 -6.56 -4.04 4.01
CA SER A 65 -7.90 -4.59 3.68
C SER A 65 -8.13 -6.03 4.14
N ILE A 66 -7.06 -6.77 4.42
CA ILE A 66 -7.15 -8.16 4.88
C ILE A 66 -6.65 -8.34 6.31
N MET A 67 -5.92 -7.38 6.88
CA MET A 67 -5.28 -7.55 8.19
C MET A 67 -6.28 -7.50 9.35
N ASP A 68 -7.49 -6.99 9.15
CA ASP A 68 -8.54 -6.96 10.19
C ASP A 68 -8.98 -8.37 10.60
N GLY A 69 -8.48 -8.85 11.75
CA GLY A 69 -8.74 -10.18 12.29
C GLY A 69 -7.80 -11.29 11.78
N GLU A 70 -6.88 -11.00 10.85
CA GLU A 70 -5.95 -11.98 10.31
C GLU A 70 -4.58 -11.89 11.00
N VAL A 71 -4.47 -12.54 12.17
CA VAL A 71 -3.26 -12.57 13.02
C VAL A 71 -2.00 -12.93 12.22
N GLN A 72 -2.11 -13.88 11.31
CA GLN A 72 -0.98 -14.37 10.50
C GLN A 72 -0.40 -13.29 9.57
N VAL A 73 -1.21 -12.33 9.11
CA VAL A 73 -0.73 -11.23 8.27
C VAL A 73 0.07 -10.22 9.11
N LEU A 74 -0.38 -9.96 10.34
CA LEU A 74 0.34 -9.08 11.27
C LEU A 74 1.66 -9.72 11.73
N GLU A 75 1.64 -11.01 12.04
CA GLU A 75 2.85 -11.79 12.36
C GLU A 75 3.89 -11.70 11.24
N GLU A 76 3.50 -12.03 10.00
CA GLU A 76 4.40 -11.98 8.84
C GLU A 76 4.98 -10.57 8.63
N LEU A 77 4.16 -9.53 8.77
CA LEU A 77 4.61 -8.15 8.66
C LEU A 77 5.64 -7.78 9.73
N LEU A 78 5.45 -8.24 10.97
CA LEU A 78 6.41 -8.03 12.06
C LEU A 78 7.70 -8.81 11.85
N ASP A 79 7.60 -10.04 11.37
CA ASP A 79 8.74 -10.90 11.10
C ASP A 79 9.60 -10.36 9.95
N GLU A 80 8.98 -9.88 8.88
CA GLU A 80 9.67 -9.15 7.80
C GLU A 80 10.26 -7.82 8.28
N SER A 81 9.57 -7.11 9.17
CA SER A 81 10.09 -5.85 9.74
C SER A 81 11.32 -6.07 10.62
N LYS A 82 11.39 -7.22 11.30
CA LYS A 82 12.51 -7.63 12.15
C LYS A 82 13.57 -8.44 11.39
N GLY A 83 13.34 -8.74 10.10
CA GLY A 83 14.27 -9.47 9.26
C GLY A 83 14.42 -10.95 9.61
N LYS A 84 13.37 -11.58 10.17
CA LYS A 84 13.42 -13.00 10.58
C LYS A 84 13.54 -13.98 9.40
N HIS A 85 13.25 -13.53 8.17
CA HIS A 85 13.31 -14.33 6.95
C HIS A 85 14.37 -13.81 5.96
N PRO A 86 15.68 -13.92 6.28
CA PRO A 86 16.75 -13.48 5.38
C PRO A 86 16.72 -14.16 4.01
N GLU A 87 16.22 -15.40 3.92
CA GLU A 87 16.09 -16.18 2.69
C GLU A 87 15.08 -15.61 1.69
N PHE A 88 14.13 -14.78 2.16
CA PHE A 88 13.08 -14.14 1.36
C PHE A 88 13.31 -12.64 1.14
N GLY A 89 14.52 -12.17 1.43
CA GLY A 89 14.97 -10.80 1.21
C GLY A 89 15.56 -10.16 2.46
N GLY A 90 15.04 -10.51 3.65
CA GLY A 90 15.49 -9.97 4.93
C GLY A 90 15.36 -8.45 5.04
N LEU A 91 16.23 -7.85 5.86
CA LEU A 91 16.35 -6.39 5.97
C LEU A 91 16.97 -5.78 4.70
N LEU A 92 16.71 -4.49 4.48
CA LEU A 92 17.40 -3.70 3.46
C LEU A 92 18.90 -3.59 3.78
N PRO A 93 19.75 -3.23 2.79
CA PRO A 93 21.19 -3.07 3.01
C PRO A 93 21.58 -2.07 4.09
N ASP A 94 20.71 -1.11 4.41
CA ASP A 94 20.88 -0.13 5.49
C ASP A 94 20.32 -0.59 6.85
N GLY A 95 19.89 -1.85 6.94
CA GLY A 95 19.33 -2.47 8.14
C GLY A 95 17.85 -2.17 8.39
N ARG A 96 17.17 -1.40 7.52
CA ARG A 96 15.74 -1.12 7.69
C ARG A 96 14.87 -2.30 7.26
N GLY A 97 13.82 -2.58 8.03
CA GLY A 97 12.75 -3.51 7.66
C GLY A 97 11.52 -2.80 7.08
N VAL A 98 10.45 -3.56 6.81
CA VAL A 98 9.20 -3.08 6.20
C VAL A 98 8.62 -1.88 6.97
N LEU A 99 8.38 -2.00 8.28
CA LEU A 99 7.78 -0.92 9.07
C LEU A 99 8.64 0.35 9.15
N ALA A 100 9.97 0.24 9.07
CA ALA A 100 10.84 1.42 9.01
C ALA A 100 10.64 2.20 7.70
N VAL A 101 10.52 1.49 6.57
CA VAL A 101 10.22 2.11 5.27
C VAL A 101 8.83 2.74 5.27
N VAL A 102 7.82 2.05 5.81
CA VAL A 102 6.44 2.57 5.94
C VAL A 102 6.41 3.85 6.78
N LEU A 103 7.18 3.92 7.87
CA LEU A 103 7.28 5.11 8.71
C LEU A 103 7.98 6.28 7.98
N ASP A 104 9.05 6.02 7.24
CA ASP A 104 9.72 7.05 6.44
C ASP A 104 8.78 7.57 5.36
N ASP A 105 8.01 6.69 4.72
CA ASP A 105 7.00 7.08 3.77
C ASP A 105 5.89 7.90 4.43
N PHE A 106 5.33 7.45 5.55
CA PHE A 106 4.29 8.17 6.28
C PHE A 106 4.73 9.58 6.69
N ALA A 107 5.99 9.76 7.08
CA ALA A 107 6.54 11.06 7.46
C ALA A 107 6.86 11.99 6.28
N ALA A 108 6.83 11.50 5.05
CA ALA A 108 7.11 12.31 3.88
C ALA A 108 5.90 13.21 3.57
N ASP A 109 6.16 14.52 3.43
CA ASP A 109 5.17 15.52 3.03
C ASP A 109 4.93 15.45 1.51
N THR A 110 4.23 14.42 1.08
CA THR A 110 3.92 14.11 -0.33
C THR A 110 2.41 14.07 -0.57
N GLU A 111 1.98 13.38 -1.64
CA GLU A 111 0.56 13.16 -1.96
C GLU A 111 -0.23 12.60 -0.76
N PRO A 112 -1.24 13.32 -0.25
CA PRO A 112 -1.98 12.93 0.95
C PRO A 112 -2.61 11.54 0.86
N ASN A 113 -3.11 11.17 -0.33
CA ASN A 113 -3.75 9.87 -0.52
C ASN A 113 -2.75 8.71 -0.34
N GLU A 114 -1.50 8.86 -0.76
CA GLU A 114 -0.47 7.85 -0.53
C GLU A 114 -0.07 7.81 0.94
N THR A 115 0.13 8.98 1.56
CA THR A 115 0.46 9.10 2.99
C THR A 115 -0.61 8.47 3.88
N GLU A 116 -1.89 8.62 3.55
CA GLU A 116 -2.99 7.97 4.27
C GLU A 116 -2.93 6.44 4.22
N ALA A 117 -2.48 5.84 3.11
CA ALA A 117 -2.35 4.39 3.01
C ALA A 117 -1.35 3.83 4.04
N PHE A 118 -0.22 4.52 4.21
CA PHE A 118 0.79 4.14 5.20
C PHE A 118 0.28 4.37 6.63
N ALA A 119 -0.47 5.45 6.85
CA ALA A 119 -1.11 5.73 8.13
C ALA A 119 -2.11 4.63 8.51
N ASP A 120 -2.94 4.20 7.55
CA ASP A 120 -3.95 3.16 7.76
C ASP A 120 -3.31 1.81 8.09
N LEU A 121 -2.23 1.44 7.40
CA LEU A 121 -1.48 0.23 7.72
C LEU A 121 -0.90 0.27 9.15
N LEU A 122 -0.28 1.39 9.55
CA LEU A 122 0.27 1.56 10.89
C LEU A 122 -0.82 1.56 11.97
N LEU A 123 -1.99 2.14 11.68
CA LEU A 123 -3.16 2.06 12.56
C LEU A 123 -3.68 0.63 12.67
N GLN A 124 -3.72 -0.13 11.58
CA GLN A 124 -4.15 -1.54 11.66
C GLN A 124 -3.18 -2.38 12.49
N CYS A 125 -1.87 -2.17 12.34
CA CYS A 125 -0.84 -2.85 13.15
C CYS A 125 -0.92 -2.53 14.65
N THR A 126 -1.57 -1.43 15.03
CA THR A 126 -1.67 -0.95 16.41
C THR A 126 -3.11 -1.01 16.95
N ALA A 127 -3.99 -1.76 16.29
CA ALA A 127 -5.41 -1.85 16.64
C ALA A 127 -5.65 -2.85 17.78
N PHE A 128 -5.49 -2.39 19.03
CA PHE A 128 -5.76 -3.20 20.22
C PHE A 128 -7.27 -3.46 20.38
N ASP A 129 -7.67 -4.72 20.50
CA ASP A 129 -9.06 -5.09 20.77
C ASP A 129 -9.30 -5.13 22.29
N ALA A 130 -10.01 -4.13 22.80
CA ALA A 130 -10.32 -4.02 24.23
C ALA A 130 -11.35 -5.04 24.73
N SER A 131 -12.04 -5.74 23.83
CA SER A 131 -12.96 -6.83 24.20
C SER A 131 -12.21 -8.14 24.49
N TRP A 132 -10.96 -8.25 24.05
CA TRP A 132 -10.09 -9.40 24.23
C TRP A 132 -9.00 -9.07 25.25
N ASP A 133 -8.48 -10.08 25.96
CA ASP A 133 -7.42 -9.84 26.94
C ASP A 133 -6.03 -9.73 26.29
N GLU A 134 -5.00 -9.45 27.10
CA GLU A 134 -3.62 -9.32 26.60
C GLU A 134 -2.98 -10.66 26.23
N THR A 135 -3.59 -11.79 26.60
CA THR A 135 -3.09 -13.13 26.27
C THR A 135 -3.62 -13.65 24.95
N ASP A 136 -4.54 -12.91 24.33
CA ASP A 136 -4.94 -13.17 22.96
C ASP A 136 -3.80 -12.86 21.97
N GLU A 137 -3.63 -13.74 20.98
CA GLU A 137 -2.56 -13.66 19.99
C GLU A 137 -2.57 -12.32 19.23
N TRP A 138 -3.74 -11.81 18.84
CA TRP A 138 -3.85 -10.53 18.15
C TRP A 138 -3.33 -9.37 19.00
N ASN A 139 -3.73 -9.34 20.27
CA ASN A 139 -3.30 -8.30 21.20
C ASN A 139 -1.80 -8.43 21.54
N GLU A 140 -1.26 -9.64 21.66
CA GLU A 140 0.17 -9.88 21.81
C GLU A 140 0.97 -9.30 20.63
N PHE A 141 0.56 -9.62 19.39
CA PHE A 141 1.22 -9.08 18.20
C PHE A 141 1.04 -7.58 18.06
N THR A 142 -0.13 -7.03 18.41
CA THR A 142 -0.37 -5.58 18.44
C THR A 142 0.60 -4.87 19.41
N LEU A 143 0.80 -5.43 20.61
CA LEU A 143 1.75 -4.88 21.58
C LEU A 143 3.20 -5.00 21.08
N SER A 144 3.54 -6.12 20.45
CA SER A 144 4.83 -6.34 19.78
C SER A 144 5.08 -5.32 18.65
N ALA A 145 4.04 -4.96 17.88
CA ALA A 145 4.10 -3.93 16.86
C ALA A 145 4.32 -2.54 17.47
N VAL A 146 3.60 -2.18 18.53
CA VAL A 146 3.80 -0.92 19.26
C VAL A 146 5.23 -0.80 19.77
N HIS A 147 5.74 -1.84 20.44
CA HIS A 147 7.11 -1.86 20.94
C HIS A 147 8.13 -1.70 19.81
N HIS A 148 7.96 -2.43 18.71
CA HIS A 148 8.86 -2.33 17.58
C HIS A 148 8.85 -0.94 16.92
N LEU A 149 7.68 -0.30 16.79
CA LEU A 149 7.58 1.07 16.30
C LEU A 149 8.30 2.07 17.23
N GLN A 150 8.24 1.87 18.55
CA GLN A 150 8.99 2.67 19.52
C GLN A 150 10.51 2.50 19.36
N GLU A 151 11.01 1.27 19.19
CA GLU A 151 12.43 0.99 18.90
C GLU A 151 12.90 1.69 17.63
N LEU A 152 12.04 1.76 16.62
CA LEU A 152 12.28 2.47 15.37
C LEU A 152 12.22 4.00 15.52
N LYS A 153 11.94 4.55 16.71
CA LYS A 153 11.73 6.00 16.96
C LYS A 153 10.59 6.56 16.11
N ALA A 154 9.45 5.86 16.07
CA ALA A 154 8.29 6.28 15.28
C ALA A 154 7.76 7.67 15.67
N GLU A 155 7.87 8.07 16.94
CA GLU A 155 7.31 9.33 17.43
C GLU A 155 7.77 10.56 16.64
N GLU A 156 9.07 10.69 16.34
CA GLU A 156 9.61 11.80 15.54
C GLU A 156 8.98 11.85 14.14
N ARG A 157 8.86 10.69 13.50
CA ARG A 157 8.29 10.55 12.16
C ARG A 157 6.80 10.86 12.13
N ILE A 158 6.06 10.40 13.15
CA ILE A 158 4.63 10.66 13.32
C ILE A 158 4.39 12.16 13.57
N SER A 159 5.21 12.81 14.40
CA SER A 159 5.12 14.26 14.61
C SER A 159 5.31 15.07 13.33
N ARG A 160 6.20 14.63 12.42
CA ARG A 160 6.35 15.27 11.10
C ARG A 160 5.09 15.10 10.24
N ALA A 161 4.50 13.91 10.22
CA ALA A 161 3.23 13.67 9.51
C ALA A 161 2.06 14.48 10.11
N GLU A 162 2.02 14.63 11.44
CA GLU A 162 1.02 15.45 12.17
C GLU A 162 1.15 16.96 11.86
N ALA A 163 2.32 17.42 11.44
CA ALA A 163 2.52 18.79 10.97
C ALA A 163 2.10 19.01 9.51
N GLY A 164 1.80 17.94 8.76
CA GLY A 164 1.42 17.98 7.35
C GLY A 164 0.05 18.63 7.09
N ASN A 165 -0.26 18.84 5.81
CA ASN A 165 -1.39 19.69 5.41
C ASN A 165 -2.77 19.00 5.40
N SER A 166 -2.84 17.67 5.32
CA SER A 166 -4.12 16.94 5.28
C SER A 166 -4.71 16.77 6.69
N SER A 167 -5.95 17.22 6.90
CA SER A 167 -6.67 17.02 8.16
C SER A 167 -6.86 15.55 8.51
N SER A 168 -7.10 14.69 7.51
CA SER A 168 -7.23 13.23 7.69
C SER A 168 -5.91 12.61 8.16
N VAL A 169 -4.79 12.92 7.49
CA VAL A 169 -3.45 12.46 7.89
C VAL A 169 -3.13 12.90 9.31
N ARG A 170 -3.40 14.16 9.67
CA ARG A 170 -3.17 14.67 11.03
C ARG A 170 -3.99 13.94 12.09
N ALA A 171 -5.26 13.66 11.82
CA ALA A 171 -6.11 12.90 12.74
C ALA A 171 -5.59 11.47 12.94
N LYS A 172 -5.17 10.80 11.86
CA LYS A 172 -4.56 9.46 11.91
C LYS A 172 -3.23 9.47 12.67
N ALA A 173 -2.36 10.45 12.42
CA ALA A 173 -1.09 10.64 13.13
C ALA A 173 -1.30 10.84 14.64
N ALA A 174 -2.25 11.70 15.03
CA ALA A 174 -2.59 11.94 16.43
C ALA A 174 -3.13 10.67 17.12
N THR A 175 -3.95 9.87 16.43
CA THR A 175 -4.40 8.57 16.95
C THR A 175 -3.25 7.59 17.11
N LEU A 176 -2.36 7.48 16.14
CA LEU A 176 -1.20 6.60 16.21
C LEU A 176 -0.29 6.99 17.38
N ARG A 177 -0.02 8.30 17.57
CA ARG A 177 0.76 8.81 18.71
C ARG A 177 0.14 8.42 20.06
N ARG A 178 -1.18 8.54 20.22
CA ARG A 178 -1.88 8.11 21.44
C ARG A 178 -1.76 6.61 21.71
N ARG A 179 -1.88 5.78 20.67
CA ARG A 179 -1.69 4.32 20.78
C ARG A 179 -0.26 3.95 21.17
N LEU A 180 0.73 4.62 20.59
CA LEU A 180 2.14 4.44 20.99
C LEU A 180 2.42 4.90 22.43
N ALA A 181 1.62 5.82 22.97
CA ALA A 181 1.66 6.24 24.38
C ALA A 181 0.90 5.28 25.32
N GLY A 182 0.32 4.19 24.79
CA GLY A 182 -0.37 3.16 25.57
C GLY A 182 -1.89 3.34 25.67
N GLU A 183 -2.48 4.31 24.96
CA GLU A 183 -3.94 4.46 24.92
C GLU A 183 -4.58 3.29 24.14
N ARG A 184 -5.34 2.46 24.87
CA ARG A 184 -6.09 1.32 24.32
C ARG A 184 -7.52 1.77 23.98
N GLY A 185 -8.10 1.21 22.91
CA GLY A 185 -9.50 1.50 22.52
C GLY A 185 -9.71 2.80 21.75
N CYS A 186 -8.64 3.53 21.42
CA CYS A 186 -8.77 4.65 20.50
C CYS A 186 -9.06 4.15 19.08
N ALA A 187 -10.29 4.35 18.61
CA ALA A 187 -10.70 4.00 17.25
C ALA A 187 -9.89 4.77 16.19
N ALA A 188 -9.49 4.07 15.14
CA ALA A 188 -8.89 4.69 13.97
C ALA A 188 -9.94 5.55 13.24
N PRO A 189 -9.59 6.76 12.78
CA PRO A 189 -10.44 7.49 11.85
C PRO A 189 -10.69 6.64 10.60
N LYS A 190 -11.94 6.52 10.15
CA LYS A 190 -12.25 5.80 8.91
C LYS A 190 -11.59 6.51 7.73
N GLY A 191 -10.80 5.77 6.95
CA GLY A 191 -10.28 6.24 5.68
C GLY A 191 -11.37 6.29 4.60
N PRO A 192 -11.12 7.01 3.49
CA PRO A 192 -11.96 6.90 2.32
C PRO A 192 -11.90 5.48 1.74
N ASP A 193 -12.99 5.03 1.11
CA ASP A 193 -12.99 3.77 0.37
C ASP A 193 -11.86 3.82 -0.67
N PRO A 194 -10.92 2.88 -0.62
CA PRO A 194 -9.72 3.01 -1.41
C PRO A 194 -10.03 2.69 -2.86
N ALA A 195 -9.95 3.70 -3.73
CA ALA A 195 -9.85 3.49 -5.16
C ALA A 195 -8.49 2.83 -5.47
N ASP A 196 -8.45 1.91 -6.45
CA ASP A 196 -7.23 1.27 -6.95
C ASP A 196 -6.46 0.41 -5.91
N VAL A 197 -7.13 -0.53 -5.24
CA VAL A 197 -6.47 -1.56 -4.40
C VAL A 197 -6.31 -2.86 -5.19
N PRO A 198 -5.11 -3.45 -5.30
CA PRO A 198 -4.98 -4.79 -5.87
C PRO A 198 -5.72 -5.80 -4.99
N MET A 199 -6.34 -6.80 -5.62
CA MET A 199 -6.94 -7.89 -4.87
C MET A 199 -5.85 -8.70 -4.17
N MET A 200 -6.08 -9.01 -2.89
CA MET A 200 -5.17 -9.85 -2.12
C MET A 200 -5.44 -11.32 -2.37
N LEU A 201 -4.42 -12.02 -2.85
CA LEU A 201 -4.37 -13.47 -2.89
C LEU A 201 -4.13 -13.97 -1.47
N SER A 202 -5.14 -14.64 -0.89
CA SER A 202 -5.04 -15.33 0.41
C SER A 202 -4.22 -16.61 0.26
N MET A 203 -2.93 -16.45 -0.05
CA MET A 203 -1.98 -17.55 -0.21
C MET A 203 -0.59 -17.11 0.22
N ASN A 204 0.13 -18.03 0.87
CA ASN A 204 1.54 -17.85 1.15
C ASN A 204 2.36 -18.37 -0.05
N THR A 205 2.74 -17.46 -0.95
CA THR A 205 3.54 -17.76 -2.14
C THR A 205 4.97 -18.23 -1.83
N ARG A 206 5.37 -18.26 -0.55
CA ARG A 206 6.60 -18.89 -0.09
C ARG A 206 6.45 -20.40 0.03
N VAL A 207 5.27 -20.95 0.19
CA VAL A 207 5.08 -22.42 0.33
C VAL A 207 4.05 -22.98 -0.64
N GLN A 208 3.37 -22.11 -1.39
CA GLN A 208 2.34 -22.45 -2.36
C GLN A 208 2.62 -21.83 -3.72
N CYS A 209 2.58 -22.63 -4.79
CA CYS A 209 2.76 -22.13 -6.14
C CYS A 209 1.53 -21.32 -6.58
N PRO A 210 1.67 -20.05 -7.03
CA PRO A 210 0.53 -19.20 -7.39
C PRO A 210 -0.19 -19.63 -8.69
N VAL A 211 0.40 -20.54 -9.47
CA VAL A 211 -0.17 -21.01 -10.74
C VAL A 211 -1.06 -22.24 -10.55
N CYS A 212 -0.56 -23.27 -9.85
CA CYS A 212 -1.27 -24.54 -9.66
C CYS A 212 -1.79 -24.75 -8.23
N MET A 213 -1.58 -23.79 -7.33
CA MET A 213 -1.98 -23.82 -5.92
C MET A 213 -1.41 -24.98 -5.10
N THR A 214 -0.45 -25.74 -5.66
CA THR A 214 0.19 -26.87 -5.00
C THR A 214 1.19 -26.36 -3.96
N MET A 215 1.11 -26.90 -2.74
CA MET A 215 2.10 -26.66 -1.70
C MET A 215 3.25 -27.66 -1.81
N GLN A 216 4.48 -27.17 -1.77
CA GLN A 216 5.68 -28.00 -1.80
C GLN A 216 6.77 -27.39 -0.91
N PRO A 217 7.60 -28.21 -0.24
CA PRO A 217 8.71 -27.69 0.56
C PRO A 217 9.78 -27.04 -0.32
N ASP A 218 10.07 -27.64 -1.48
CA ASP A 218 11.14 -27.23 -2.38
C ASP A 218 10.56 -26.61 -3.66
N LEU A 219 10.22 -25.33 -3.59
CA LEU A 219 9.76 -24.56 -4.74
C LEU A 219 10.93 -23.88 -5.47
N LEU A 220 10.88 -23.87 -6.81
CA LEU A 220 11.73 -23.02 -7.65
C LEU A 220 11.44 -21.56 -7.33
N ARG A 221 12.40 -20.85 -6.76
CA ARG A 221 12.24 -19.43 -6.39
C ARG A 221 12.47 -18.51 -7.57
N CYS A 222 11.76 -17.39 -7.58
CA CYS A 222 12.10 -16.27 -8.47
C CYS A 222 13.58 -15.88 -8.25
N PRO A 223 14.43 -15.87 -9.29
CA PRO A 223 15.86 -15.61 -9.13
C PRO A 223 16.16 -14.16 -8.70
N THR A 224 15.20 -13.25 -8.86
CA THR A 224 15.35 -11.84 -8.51
C THR A 224 15.01 -11.60 -7.04
N CYS A 225 13.75 -11.81 -6.65
CA CYS A 225 13.28 -11.48 -5.30
C CYS A 225 13.42 -12.63 -4.31
N ARG A 226 13.53 -13.88 -4.78
CA ARG A 226 13.52 -15.13 -4.00
C ARG A 226 12.28 -15.35 -3.11
N ASN A 227 11.34 -14.41 -3.11
CA ASN A 227 10.21 -14.35 -2.20
C ASN A 227 8.98 -15.13 -2.70
N VAL A 228 8.92 -15.46 -4.00
CA VAL A 228 7.84 -16.27 -4.60
C VAL A 228 8.40 -17.60 -5.09
N GLY A 229 7.71 -18.69 -4.79
CA GLY A 229 8.06 -20.05 -5.21
C GLY A 229 7.09 -20.65 -6.24
N TYR A 230 7.64 -21.48 -7.12
CA TYR A 230 6.93 -22.15 -8.22
C TYR A 230 7.28 -23.64 -8.27
N CYS A 231 6.35 -24.49 -8.69
CA CYS A 231 6.64 -25.92 -8.86
C CYS A 231 7.58 -26.21 -10.04
N SER A 232 7.65 -25.31 -11.02
CA SER A 232 8.45 -25.50 -12.23
C SER A 232 8.83 -24.16 -12.88
N ALA A 233 9.80 -24.19 -13.80
CA ALA A 233 10.15 -23.04 -14.63
C ALA A 233 9.00 -22.58 -15.53
N GLU A 234 8.13 -23.52 -15.95
CA GLU A 234 6.93 -23.22 -16.71
C GLU A 234 5.94 -22.37 -15.91
N HIS A 235 5.70 -22.71 -14.63
CA HIS A 235 4.84 -21.92 -13.76
C HIS A 235 5.45 -20.54 -13.43
N LEU A 236 6.77 -20.46 -13.23
CA LEU A 236 7.47 -19.17 -13.10
C LEU A 236 7.24 -18.30 -14.35
N GLN A 237 7.34 -18.88 -15.55
CA GLN A 237 7.13 -18.16 -16.80
C GLN A 237 5.66 -17.76 -17.00
N ALA A 238 4.71 -18.62 -16.62
CA ALA A 238 3.27 -18.35 -16.70
C ALA A 238 2.85 -17.18 -15.80
N ASP A 239 3.42 -17.07 -14.60
CA ASP A 239 3.13 -16.01 -13.64
C ASP A 239 3.96 -14.73 -13.86
N ALA A 240 4.94 -14.75 -14.78
CA ALA A 240 5.90 -13.67 -14.96
C ALA A 240 5.24 -12.31 -15.22
N GLY A 241 4.12 -12.27 -15.95
CA GLY A 241 3.40 -11.03 -16.22
C GLY A 241 2.85 -10.35 -14.96
N ARG A 242 2.23 -11.14 -14.06
CA ARG A 242 1.70 -10.67 -12.77
C ARG A 242 2.84 -10.36 -11.81
N HIS A 243 3.74 -11.32 -11.59
CA HIS A 243 4.82 -11.21 -10.61
C HIS A 243 5.80 -10.07 -10.93
N LYS A 244 6.15 -9.86 -12.21
CA LYS A 244 7.08 -8.79 -12.62
C LYS A 244 6.60 -7.40 -12.21
N PHE A 245 5.28 -7.19 -12.07
CA PHE A 245 4.75 -5.91 -11.63
C PHE A 245 5.18 -5.58 -10.19
N TRP A 246 5.22 -6.60 -9.32
CA TRP A 246 5.55 -6.50 -7.89
C TRP A 246 7.02 -6.84 -7.57
N CYS A 247 7.73 -7.45 -8.51
CA CYS A 247 9.13 -7.83 -8.38
C CYS A 247 10.05 -6.63 -8.67
N SER A 248 10.70 -6.08 -7.63
CA SER A 248 11.74 -5.06 -7.79
C SER A 248 13.06 -5.71 -8.27
N GLN A 249 13.56 -5.28 -9.44
CA GLN A 249 14.79 -5.81 -10.05
C GLN A 249 16.08 -5.20 -9.49
N ASP A 250 15.98 -4.06 -8.79
CA ASP A 250 17.13 -3.25 -8.43
C ASP A 250 17.82 -3.71 -7.14
N VAL A 251 17.21 -4.63 -6.40
CA VAL A 251 17.76 -5.14 -5.15
C VAL A 251 18.39 -6.51 -5.41
N LYS A 252 19.70 -6.52 -5.68
CA LYS A 252 20.47 -7.77 -5.61
C LYS A 252 20.44 -8.22 -4.15
N GLY A 253 19.84 -9.39 -3.90
CA GLY A 253 19.85 -9.99 -2.57
C GLY A 253 21.27 -10.19 -2.04
N PRO A 254 21.45 -10.38 -0.72
CA PRO A 254 22.74 -10.74 -0.15
C PRO A 254 23.27 -11.97 -0.89
N LYS A 255 24.53 -11.87 -1.34
CA LYS A 255 25.26 -12.99 -1.94
C LYS A 255 25.56 -14.05 -0.90
#